data_AF-R5BLH1-F1
#
_entry.id   AF-R5BLH1-F1
#
_cell.length_a   1.000
_cell.length_b   1.000
_cell.length_c   1.000
_cell.angle_alpha   90.00
_cell.angle_beta   90.00
_cell.angle_gamma   90.00
#
_symmetry.space_group_name_H-M   'P 1'
#
loop_
_entity.id
_entity.type
_entity.pdbx_description
1 polymer ?
#
loop_
_entity_poly.entity_id
_entity_poly.type
_entity_poly.pdbx_seq_one_letter_code
_entity_poly.pdbx_strand_id
1 'polypeptide(L)'
;MGTKKYDDDTLIAGLEKLTGNDFNACEMAERRSGNMHSDLAFSKSFQARLAARALKEDLGIIKALPMYDYNQLCWVVGSFLQFGSDQLKTMLAGRGTSEVSTDDSQPDSETTDPQPIG
;
A
#
# COMPACT_ATOMS: atom_id res chain seq x y z
N MET A 1 -22.03 1.33 11.60
CA MET A 1 -21.07 0.21 11.47
C MET A 1 -19.69 0.83 11.63
N GLY A 2 -18.96 0.52 12.71
CA GLY A 2 -17.64 1.11 12.94
C GLY A 2 -16.68 0.69 11.83
N THR A 3 -15.97 1.62 11.23
CA THR A 3 -14.94 1.33 10.23
C THR A 3 -13.77 0.66 10.92
N LYS A 4 -13.67 -0.67 10.77
CA LYS A 4 -12.54 -1.45 11.27
C LYS A 4 -11.30 -1.01 10.49
N LYS A 5 -10.33 -0.40 11.18
CA LYS A 5 -9.04 0.00 10.62
C LYS A 5 -7.98 -0.94 11.15
N TYR A 6 -7.11 -1.41 10.27
CA TYR A 6 -5.95 -2.22 10.65
C TYR A 6 -4.73 -1.32 10.76
N ASP A 7 -3.92 -1.62 11.76
CA ASP A 7 -2.63 -0.98 11.98
C ASP A 7 -1.56 -1.64 11.11
N ASP A 8 -0.74 -0.84 10.42
CA ASP A 8 0.23 -1.32 9.45
C ASP A 8 1.33 -2.16 10.13
N ASP A 9 1.79 -1.75 11.31
CA ASP A 9 2.81 -2.50 12.07
C ASP A 9 2.28 -3.87 12.51
N THR A 10 1.02 -3.93 12.94
CA THR A 10 0.34 -5.18 13.28
C THR A 10 0.22 -6.11 12.07
N LEU A 11 -0.13 -5.57 10.91
CA LEU A 11 -0.21 -6.34 9.67
C LEU A 11 1.17 -6.88 9.27
N ILE A 12 2.22 -6.05 9.29
CA ILE A 12 3.58 -6.44 8.94
C ILE A 12 4.10 -7.52 9.90
N ALA A 13 3.92 -7.34 11.20
CA ALA A 13 4.33 -8.33 12.21
C ALA A 13 3.55 -9.66 12.05
N GLY A 14 2.32 -9.62 11.53
CA GLY A 14 1.56 -10.81 11.16
C GLY A 14 2.12 -11.51 9.92
N LEU A 15 2.48 -10.74 8.89
CA LEU A 15 3.07 -11.25 7.65
C LEU A 15 4.42 -11.91 7.87
N GLU A 16 5.28 -11.33 8.72
CA GLU A 16 6.59 -11.88 9.10
C GLU A 16 6.48 -13.26 9.79
N LYS A 17 5.31 -13.59 10.37
CA LYS A 17 5.05 -14.86 11.04
C LYS A 17 4.46 -15.92 10.11
N LEU A 18 4.09 -15.55 8.88
CA LEU A 18 3.58 -16.52 7.92
C LEU A 18 4.70 -17.44 7.45
N THR A 19 4.38 -18.73 7.35
CA THR A 19 5.30 -19.75 6.84
C THR A 19 5.10 -19.95 5.34
N GLY A 20 6.07 -20.58 4.66
CA GLY A 20 5.90 -20.96 3.25
C GLY A 20 4.63 -21.80 2.99
N ASN A 21 4.18 -22.58 3.98
CA ASN A 21 2.92 -23.32 3.89
C ASN A 21 1.69 -22.40 3.90
N ASP A 22 1.72 -21.30 4.67
CA ASP A 22 0.63 -20.32 4.67
C ASP A 22 0.52 -19.61 3.32
N PHE A 23 1.65 -19.23 2.73
CA PHE A 23 1.70 -18.63 1.39
C PHE A 23 1.14 -19.60 0.33
N ASN A 24 1.61 -20.85 0.33
CA ASN A 24 1.13 -21.88 -0.59
C ASN A 24 -0.37 -22.16 -0.42
N ALA A 25 -0.87 -22.21 0.82
CA ALA A 25 -2.29 -22.40 1.09
C ALA A 25 -3.13 -21.23 0.55
N CYS A 26 -2.65 -19.99 0.71
CA CYS A 26 -3.32 -18.81 0.17
C CYS A 26 -3.31 -18.79 -1.36
N GLU A 27 -2.19 -19.13 -1.99
CA GLU A 27 -2.10 -19.24 -3.45
C GLU A 27 -3.08 -20.29 -3.97
N MET A 28 -3.04 -21.51 -3.42
CA MET A 28 -3.95 -22.57 -3.84
C MET A 28 -5.43 -22.17 -3.68
N ALA A 29 -5.77 -21.46 -2.60
CA ALA A 29 -7.12 -20.97 -2.40
C ALA A 29 -7.53 -19.95 -3.46
N GLU A 30 -6.63 -19.03 -3.86
CA GLU A 30 -6.87 -18.07 -4.93
C GLU A 30 -7.01 -18.73 -6.30
N ARG A 31 -6.15 -19.71 -6.62
CA ARG A 31 -6.25 -20.49 -7.86
C ARG A 31 -7.59 -21.23 -7.93
N ARG A 32 -8.01 -21.86 -6.82
CA ARG A 32 -9.32 -22.56 -6.74
C ARG A 32 -10.50 -21.63 -6.87
N SER A 33 -10.38 -20.37 -6.44
CA SER A 33 -11.39 -19.34 -6.67
C SER A 33 -11.33 -18.70 -8.06
N GLY A 34 -10.51 -19.22 -8.97
CA GLY A 34 -10.43 -18.77 -10.36
C GLY A 34 -9.49 -17.60 -10.61
N ASN A 35 -8.63 -17.24 -9.65
CA ASN A 35 -7.63 -16.20 -9.87
C ASN A 35 -6.50 -16.71 -10.78
N MET A 36 -6.49 -16.20 -12.01
CA MET A 36 -5.53 -16.60 -13.05
C MET A 36 -4.46 -15.55 -13.32
N HIS A 37 -4.26 -14.60 -12.40
CA HIS A 37 -3.13 -13.67 -12.51
C HIS A 37 -1.82 -14.48 -12.61
N SER A 38 -0.99 -14.14 -13.60
CA SER A 38 0.27 -14.87 -13.86
C SER A 38 1.18 -14.79 -12.64
N ASP A 39 1.35 -13.57 -12.13
CA ASP A 39 2.03 -13.29 -10.88
C ASP A 39 1.02 -12.91 -9.79
N LEU A 40 0.77 -13.85 -8.87
CA LEU A 40 -0.18 -13.63 -7.78
C LEU A 40 0.23 -12.52 -6.82
N ALA A 41 1.53 -12.17 -6.74
CA ALA A 41 1.99 -11.13 -5.83
C ALA A 41 1.36 -9.74 -6.14
N PHE A 42 0.99 -9.49 -7.40
CA PHE A 42 0.30 -8.26 -7.82
C PHE A 42 -1.23 -8.33 -7.73
N SER A 43 -1.79 -9.49 -7.38
CA SER A 43 -3.23 -9.66 -7.22
C SER A 43 -3.72 -9.10 -5.88
N LYS A 44 -4.65 -8.13 -5.94
CA LYS A 44 -5.30 -7.59 -4.73
C LYS A 44 -6.10 -8.64 -3.95
N SER A 45 -6.68 -9.63 -4.62
CA SER A 45 -7.41 -10.69 -3.90
C SER A 45 -6.48 -11.65 -3.17
N PHE A 46 -5.29 -11.89 -3.72
CA PHE A 46 -4.23 -12.65 -3.04
C PHE A 46 -3.65 -11.86 -1.86
N GLN A 47 -3.33 -10.59 -2.08
CA GLN A 47 -2.87 -9.67 -1.03
C GLN A 47 -3.89 -9.60 0.12
N ALA A 48 -5.18 -9.47 -0.19
CA ALA A 48 -6.24 -9.47 0.82
C ALA A 48 -6.35 -10.80 1.58
N ARG A 49 -6.13 -11.95 0.91
CA ARG A 49 -6.12 -13.26 1.57
C ARG A 49 -4.94 -13.43 2.52
N LEU A 50 -3.76 -12.97 2.12
CA LEU A 50 -2.59 -12.96 2.99
C LEU A 50 -2.80 -12.04 4.19
N ALA A 51 -3.38 -10.85 4.00
CA ALA A 51 -3.73 -9.97 5.11
C ALA A 51 -4.72 -10.63 6.07
N ALA A 52 -5.77 -11.26 5.56
CA ALA A 52 -6.74 -12.00 6.37
C ALA A 52 -6.03 -13.10 7.19
N ARG A 53 -5.11 -13.83 6.58
CA ARG A 53 -4.30 -14.86 7.26
C ARG A 53 -3.39 -14.28 8.34
N ALA A 54 -2.67 -13.20 8.04
CA ALA A 54 -1.75 -12.51 8.95
C ALA A 54 -2.48 -11.91 10.17
N LEU A 55 -3.63 -11.30 9.93
CA LEU A 55 -4.47 -10.65 10.95
C LEU A 55 -5.40 -11.63 11.68
N LYS A 56 -5.43 -12.90 11.25
CA LYS A 56 -6.37 -13.93 11.72
C LYS A 56 -7.83 -13.47 11.60
N GLU A 57 -8.15 -12.82 10.50
CA GLU A 57 -9.47 -12.31 10.17
C GLU A 57 -10.14 -13.15 9.09
N ASP A 58 -11.47 -13.09 9.02
CA ASP A 58 -12.20 -13.56 7.86
C ASP A 58 -11.91 -12.70 6.62
N LEU A 59 -11.75 -13.36 5.46
CA LEU A 59 -11.49 -12.68 4.19
C LEU A 59 -12.65 -11.78 3.76
N GLY A 60 -13.90 -12.15 4.08
CA GLY A 60 -15.08 -11.33 3.80
C GLY A 60 -15.03 -10.00 4.53
N ILE A 61 -14.51 -9.97 5.77
CA ILE A 61 -14.31 -8.73 6.55
C ILE A 61 -13.26 -7.85 5.87
N ILE A 62 -12.12 -8.41 5.46
CA ILE A 62 -11.09 -7.65 4.73
C ILE A 62 -11.64 -7.07 3.43
N LYS A 63 -12.42 -7.85 2.67
CA LYS A 63 -13.02 -7.40 1.41
C LYS A 63 -14.17 -6.40 1.59
N ALA A 64 -14.77 -6.33 2.78
CA ALA A 64 -15.85 -5.40 3.11
C ALA A 64 -15.33 -4.04 3.64
N LEU A 65 -14.01 -3.87 3.76
CA LEU A 65 -13.42 -2.59 4.12
C LEU A 65 -13.79 -1.49 3.13
N PRO A 66 -13.86 -0.22 3.58
CA PRO A 66 -13.94 0.91 2.67
C PRO A 66 -12.83 0.85 1.62
N MET A 67 -13.13 1.27 0.39
CA MET A 67 -12.24 1.11 -0.75
C MET A 67 -10.83 1.68 -0.49
N TYR A 68 -10.73 2.82 0.20
CA TYR A 68 -9.43 3.39 0.57
C TYR A 68 -8.64 2.45 1.48
N ASP A 69 -9.25 1.99 2.58
CA ASP A 69 -8.60 1.11 3.56
C ASP A 69 -8.23 -0.25 2.95
N TYR A 70 -9.11 -0.83 2.12
CA TYR A 70 -8.83 -2.05 1.37
C TYR A 70 -7.60 -1.90 0.48
N ASN A 71 -7.49 -0.79 -0.25
CA ASN A 71 -6.36 -0.52 -1.13
C ASN A 71 -5.07 -0.27 -0.35
N GLN A 72 -5.14 0.45 0.78
CA GLN A 72 -3.98 0.66 1.65
C GLN A 72 -3.46 -0.66 2.20
N LEU A 73 -4.34 -1.50 2.73
CA LEU A 73 -3.99 -2.81 3.25
C LEU A 73 -3.37 -3.70 2.15
N CYS A 74 -3.96 -3.73 0.94
CA CYS A 74 -3.38 -4.47 -0.18
C CYS A 74 -2.02 -3.93 -0.60
N TRP A 75 -1.82 -2.60 -0.57
CA TRP A 75 -0.55 -1.97 -0.88
C TRP A 75 0.54 -2.35 0.14
N VAL A 76 0.22 -2.41 1.43
CA VAL A 76 1.17 -2.86 2.47
C VAL A 76 1.60 -4.31 2.21
N VAL A 77 0.65 -5.21 1.96
CA VAL A 77 0.98 -6.62 1.65
C VAL A 77 1.77 -6.73 0.35
N GLY A 78 1.36 -6.05 -0.72
CA GLY A 78 2.07 -6.07 -1.99
C GLY A 78 3.51 -5.56 -1.87
N SER A 79 3.71 -4.48 -1.12
CA SER A 79 5.04 -3.93 -0.85
C SER A 79 5.88 -4.87 0.01
N PHE A 80 5.27 -5.55 0.99
CA PHE A 80 5.95 -6.59 1.78
C PHE A 80 6.46 -7.72 0.89
N LEU A 81 5.63 -8.21 -0.05
CA LEU A 81 6.00 -9.28 -0.97
C LEU A 81 7.14 -8.86 -1.92
N GLN A 82 7.17 -7.60 -2.33
CA GLN A 82 8.13 -7.11 -3.31
C GLN A 82 9.48 -6.69 -2.69
N PHE A 83 9.46 -6.10 -1.49
CA PHE A 83 10.62 -5.45 -0.89
C PHE A 83 11.05 -6.04 0.45
N GLY A 84 10.24 -6.92 1.05
CA GLY A 84 10.42 -7.37 2.43
C GLY A 84 10.01 -6.31 3.46
N SER A 85 10.03 -6.69 4.73
CA SER A 85 9.52 -5.83 5.82
C SER A 85 10.42 -4.64 6.15
N ASP A 86 11.74 -4.77 6.05
CA ASP A 86 12.67 -3.68 6.41
C ASP A 86 12.53 -2.46 5.50
N GLN A 87 12.47 -2.70 4.18
CA GLN A 87 12.27 -1.63 3.20
C GLN A 87 10.86 -1.03 3.32
N LEU A 88 9.85 -1.86 3.55
CA LEU A 88 8.46 -1.40 3.75
C LEU A 88 8.34 -0.47 4.97
N LYS A 89 8.93 -0.85 6.11
CA LYS A 89 8.94 0.00 7.32
C LYS A 89 9.60 1.35 7.04
N THR A 90 10.68 1.38 6.25
CA THR A 90 11.34 2.62 5.82
C THR A 90 10.42 3.49 4.97
N MET A 91 9.68 2.89 4.03
CA MET A 91 8.72 3.62 3.18
C MET A 91 7.55 4.20 3.97
N LEU A 92 7.03 3.44 4.95
CA LEU A 92 5.95 3.90 5.82
C LEU A 92 6.40 5.07 6.70
N ALA A 93 7.62 5.04 7.23
CA ALA A 93 8.18 6.15 7.99
C ALA A 93 8.29 7.43 7.15
N GLY A 94 8.73 7.33 5.88
CA GLY A 94 8.82 8.48 4.96
C GLY A 94 7.46 9.04 4.53
N ARG A 95 6.39 8.25 4.61
CA ARG A 95 5.03 8.70 4.32
C ARG A 95 4.50 9.67 5.40
N GLY A 96 4.95 9.52 6.64
CA GLY A 96 4.61 10.42 7.74
C GLY A 96 5.31 11.79 7.68
N THR A 97 6.35 11.93 6.85
CA THR A 97 7.21 13.13 6.78
C THR A 97 7.05 13.94 5.50
N SER A 98 6.06 13.64 4.65
CA SER A 98 5.75 14.47 3.48
C SER A 98 4.97 15.72 3.90
N GLU A 99 5.65 16.64 4.59
CA GLU A 99 5.23 18.04 4.61
C GLU A 99 5.43 18.59 3.19
N VAL A 100 4.33 19.05 2.59
CA VAL A 100 4.32 19.76 1.32
C VAL A 100 5.24 20.99 1.45
N SER A 101 6.44 20.90 0.88
CA SER A 101 7.25 22.09 0.62
C SER A 101 6.62 22.78 -0.58
N THR A 102 5.71 23.72 -0.31
CA THR A 102 5.30 24.71 -1.30
C THR A 102 6.44 25.71 -1.36
N ASP A 103 7.43 25.45 -2.20
CA ASP A 103 8.42 26.46 -2.59
C ASP A 103 7.72 27.43 -3.55
N ASP A 104 7.01 28.41 -2.98
CA ASP A 104 6.37 29.52 -3.69
C ASP A 104 7.40 30.61 -4.02
N SER A 105 8.56 30.19 -4.55
CA SER A 105 9.60 31.11 -5.03
C SER A 105 9.39 31.35 -6.52
N GLN A 106 8.30 32.05 -6.86
CA GLN A 106 8.11 32.63 -8.19
C GLN A 106 9.02 33.87 -8.30
N PRO A 107 10.03 33.91 -9.19
CA PRO A 107 10.78 35.14 -9.39
C PRO A 107 9.86 36.16 -10.09
N ASP A 108 9.65 37.30 -9.43
CA ASP A 108 8.95 38.45 -9.97
C ASP A 108 9.49 38.80 -11.36
N SER A 109 8.58 38.88 -12.33
CA SER A 109 8.89 39.33 -13.68
C SER A 109 9.34 40.79 -13.62
N GLU A 110 10.63 41.03 -13.78
CA GLU A 110 11.18 42.38 -13.92
C GLU A 110 10.72 42.95 -15.27
N THR A 111 9.64 43.72 -15.24
CA THR A 111 9.25 44.63 -16.33
C THR A 111 10.36 45.67 -16.46
N THR A 112 11.10 45.61 -17.57
CA THR A 112 11.87 46.75 -18.07
C THR A 112 11.37 47.07 -19.46
N ASP A 113 10.43 48.00 -19.52
CA ASP A 113 10.23 48.93 -20.63
C ASP A 113 10.51 50.33 -20.06
N PRO A 114 10.79 51.38 -20.88
CA PRO A 114 11.22 51.43 -22.28
C PRO A 114 12.44 52.36 -22.44
N GLN A 115 12.98 52.57 -23.65
CA GLN A 115 13.31 53.93 -24.13
C GLN A 115 13.33 53.97 -25.67
N PRO A 116 12.66 54.95 -26.32
CA PRO A 116 12.75 55.20 -27.74
C PRO A 116 13.79 56.27 -28.09
N ILE A 117 14.01 56.42 -29.40
CA ILE A 117 14.55 57.58 -30.16
C ILE A 117 16.01 57.45 -30.62
N GLY A 118 16.15 57.42 -31.96
CA GLY A 118 17.39 57.57 -32.72
C GLY A 118 17.24 57.04 -34.13
#